data_AF-A0A4Z0PP95-F1
#
_entry.id   AF-A0A4Z0PP95-F1
#
_cell.length_a   1.000
_cell.length_b   1.000
_cell.length_c   1.000
_cell.angle_alpha   90.00
_cell.angle_beta   90.00
_cell.angle_gamma   90.00
#
_symmetry.space_group_name_H-M   'P 1'
#
loop_
_entity.id
_entity.type
_entity.pdbx_description
1 polymer ?
#
loop_
_entity_poly.entity_id
_entity_poly.type
_entity_poly.pdbx_seq_one_letter_code
_entity_poly.pdbx_strand_id
1 'polypeptide(L)' 'MNYIVSTLRFSVAAAGLSLLSSQWQPAQAQGPGTGGPRPGVTTAPIDGGVSLLLAAGAAYGLKRLRQNRRR' A
#
# COMPACT_ATOMS: atom_id res chain seq x y z
N MET A 1 -12.15 24.26 -14.99
CA MET A 1 -11.99 23.66 -13.64
C MET A 1 -11.96 22.12 -13.62
N ASN A 2 -12.60 21.42 -14.57
CA ASN A 2 -12.66 19.95 -14.58
C ASN A 2 -11.33 19.27 -14.93
N TYR A 3 -10.51 19.91 -15.78
CA TYR A 3 -9.20 19.39 -16.21
C TYR A 3 -8.16 19.38 -15.08
N ILE A 4 -8.21 20.34 -14.14
CA ILE A 4 -7.33 20.38 -12.96
C ILE A 4 -7.66 19.22 -12.01
N VAL A 5 -8.95 18.95 -11.83
CA VAL A 5 -9.42 17.85 -10.98
C VAL A 5 -9.10 16.50 -11.61
N SER A 6 -9.16 16.37 -12.94
CA SER A 6 -8.80 15.14 -13.63
C SER A 6 -7.30 14.88 -13.61
N THR A 7 -6.45 15.89 -13.82
CA THR A 7 -4.99 15.72 -13.70
C THR A 7 -4.59 15.35 -12.29
N LEU A 8 -5.13 16.02 -11.26
CA LEU A 8 -4.84 15.68 -9.86
C LEU A 8 -5.20 14.22 -9.52
N ARG A 9 -6.36 13.75 -9.99
CA ARG A 9 -6.78 12.34 -9.79
C ARG A 9 -5.86 11.36 -10.51
N PHE A 10 -5.43 11.71 -11.72
CA PHE A 10 -4.53 10.88 -12.51
C PHE A 10 -3.14 10.80 -11.85
N SER A 11 -2.62 11.91 -11.35
CA SER A 11 -1.34 11.96 -10.63
C SER A 11 -1.36 11.11 -9.35
N VAL A 12 -2.44 11.18 -8.57
CA VAL A 12 -2.61 10.36 -7.36
C VAL A 12 -2.72 8.87 -7.71
N ALA A 13 -3.45 8.52 -8.77
CA ALA A 13 -3.55 7.14 -9.23
C ALA A 13 -2.21 6.60 -9.74
N ALA A 14 -1.46 7.40 -10.50
CA ALA A 14 -0.13 7.04 -10.99
C ALA A 14 0.86 6.84 -9.84
N ALA A 15 0.91 7.76 -8.87
CA ALA A 15 1.76 7.63 -7.69
C ALA A 15 1.42 6.38 -6.86
N GLY A 16 0.12 6.09 -6.68
CA GLY A 16 -0.33 4.86 -6.02
C GLY A 16 0.11 3.60 -6.75
N LEU A 17 0.04 3.60 -8.08
CA LEU A 17 0.49 2.49 -8.91
C LEU A 17 2.01 2.30 -8.84
N SER A 18 2.79 3.39 -8.83
CA SER A 18 4.25 3.37 -8.68
C SER A 18 4.70 2.84 -7.31
N LEU A 19 3.96 3.17 -6.25
CA LEU A 19 4.23 2.66 -4.90
C LEU A 19 3.86 1.18 -4.76
N LEU A 20 2.83 0.72 -5.48
CA LEU A 20 2.46 -0.69 -5.53
C LEU A 20 3.48 -1.52 -6.32
N SER A 21 4.03 -0.98 -7.41
CA SER A 21 5.04 -1.68 -8.22
C SER A 21 6.41 -1.73 -7.54
N SER A 22 6.75 -0.78 -6.66
CA SER A 22 8.01 -0.79 -5.90
C SER A 22 8.08 -1.83 -4.78
N GLN A 23 6.98 -2.54 -4.49
CA GLN A 23 6.94 -3.62 -3.48
C GLN A 23 7.18 -5.01 -4.09
N TRP A 24 7.39 -5.09 -5.40
CA TRP A 24 7.67 -6.36 -6.09
C TRP A 24 9.16 -6.71 -5.95
N GLN A 25 9.58 -7.07 -4.73
CA GLN A 25 10.83 -7.78 -4.56
C GLN A 25 10.62 -9.22 -5.07
N PRO A 26 11.38 -9.69 -6.07
CA PRO A 26 11.31 -11.09 -6.47
C PRO A 26 11.67 -11.95 -5.25
N ALA A 27 10.82 -12.90 -4.91
CA ALA A 27 11.12 -13.90 -3.89
C ALA A 27 12.32 -14.73 -4.39
N GLN A 28 13.53 -14.33 -3.99
CA GLN A 28 14.74 -15.09 -4.25
C GLN A 28 14.61 -16.41 -3.48
N ALA A 29 14.53 -17.52 -4.22
CA ALA A 29 14.62 -18.84 -3.61
C ALA A 29 15.96 -18.94 -2.89
N GLN A 30 15.90 -19.22 -1.59
CA GLN A 30 17.08 -19.24 -0.74
C GLN A 30 17.77 -20.59 -0.92
N GLY A 31 19.07 -20.57 -1.18
CA GLY A 31 19.90 -21.76 -1.09
C GLY A 31 19.97 -22.27 0.36
N PRO A 32 20.45 -23.51 0.59
CA PRO A 32 20.63 -24.05 1.93
C PRO A 32 21.40 -23.07 2.82
N GLY A 33 20.76 -22.59 3.88
CA GLY A 33 21.36 -21.65 4.84
C GLY A 33 21.35 -20.16 4.46
N THR A 34 20.80 -19.76 3.31
CA THR A 34 20.92 -18.39 2.79
C THR A 34 19.63 -17.56 2.74
N GLY A 35 18.65 -17.83 3.61
CA GLY A 35 17.67 -16.77 3.88
C GLY A 35 16.41 -17.09 4.68
N GLY A 36 16.23 -18.33 5.17
CA GLY A 36 15.18 -18.56 6.15
C GLY A 36 15.45 -17.67 7.38
N PRO A 37 14.42 -17.13 8.07
CA PRO A 37 14.63 -16.36 9.29
C PRO A 37 15.51 -17.19 10.23
N ARG A 38 16.75 -16.73 10.42
CA ARG A 38 17.67 -17.34 11.37
C ARG A 38 17.08 -17.10 12.76
N PRO A 39 17.04 -18.12 13.64
CA PRO A 39 16.60 -17.92 15.02
C PRO A 39 17.39 -16.76 15.64
N GLY A 40 16.69 -15.68 16.02
CA GLY A 40 17.31 -14.47 16.60
C GLY A 40 17.46 -13.25 15.66
N VAL A 41 17.10 -13.34 14.37
CA VAL A 41 17.12 -12.19 13.43
C VAL A 41 15.80 -12.05 12.68
N THR A 42 14.71 -11.84 13.41
CA THR A 42 13.41 -11.47 12.81
C THR A 42 13.23 -9.96 12.89
N THR A 43 13.76 -9.24 11.89
CA THR A 43 13.52 -7.80 11.70
C THR A 43 12.64 -7.51 10.48
N ALA A 44 11.97 -8.52 9.92
CA ALA A 44 10.98 -8.31 8.87
C ALA A 44 9.78 -7.55 9.48
N PRO A 45 9.36 -6.38 8.93
CA PRO A 45 8.25 -5.60 9.47
C PRO A 45 6.93 -6.31 9.18
N ILE A 46 6.51 -7.22 10.06
CA ILE A 46 5.25 -7.96 9.93
C ILE A 46 4.04 -7.01 10.02
N ASP A 47 4.21 -5.87 10.70
CA ASP A 47 3.14 -4.90 10.97
C ASP A 47 2.89 -3.90 9.83
N GLY A 48 3.72 -3.91 8.78
CA GLY A 48 3.57 -3.02 7.64
C GLY A 48 2.25 -3.26 6.89
N GLY A 49 1.86 -4.53 6.73
CA GLY A 49 0.61 -4.91 6.08
C GLY A 49 -0.63 -4.53 6.88
N VAL A 50 -0.57 -4.68 8.21
CA VAL A 50 -1.67 -4.28 9.12
C VAL A 50 -1.89 -2.77 9.09
N SER A 51 -0.80 -1.99 9.17
CA SER A 51 -0.85 -0.53 9.08
C SER A 51 -1.41 -0.06 7.74
N LEU A 52 -1.06 -0.73 6.63
CA LEU A 52 -1.59 -0.44 5.30
C LEU A 52 -3.09 -0.74 5.20
N LEU A 53 -3.54 -1.89 5.72
CA LEU A 53 -4.95 -2.28 5.71
C LEU A 53 -5.80 -1.31 6.55
N LEU A 54 -5.28 -0.90 7.71
CA LEU A 54 -5.90 0.08 8.59
C LEU A 54 -6.06 1.44 7.89
N ALA A 55 -5.00 1.94 7.25
CA ALA A 55 -5.03 3.20 6.51
C ALA A 55 -6.04 3.16 5.35
N ALA A 56 -6.06 2.05 4.59
CA ALA A 56 -7.00 1.86 3.49
C ALA A 56 -8.46 1.82 3.98
N GLY A 57 -8.73 1.10 5.07
CA GLY A 57 -10.06 1.02 5.68
C GLY A 57 -10.56 2.39 6.15
N ALA A 58 -9.71 3.16 6.85
CA ALA A 58 -10.04 4.51 7.30
C ALA A 58 -10.35 5.45 6.13
N ALA A 59 -9.51 5.44 5.07
CA ALA A 59 -9.71 6.25 3.88
C ALA A 59 -11.03 5.90 3.17
N TYR A 60 -11.34 4.61 3.02
CA TYR A 60 -12.59 4.15 2.40
C TYR A 60 -13.83 4.53 3.23
N GLY A 61 -13.77 4.35 4.55
CA GLY A 61 -14.85 4.74 5.47
C GLY A 61 -15.16 6.24 5.38
N LEU A 62 -14.12 7.09 5.40
CA LEU A 62 -14.28 8.54 5.28
C LEU A 62 -14.88 8.93 3.92
N LYS A 63 -14.45 8.29 2.84
CA LYS A 63 -15.02 8.48 1.48
C LYS A 63 -16.52 8.17 1.47
N ARG A 64 -16.94 7.05 2.06
CA ARG A 64 -18.35 6.63 2.09
C ARG A 64 -19.21 7.58 2.92
N LEU A 65 -18.73 8.02 4.09
CA LEU A 65 -19.44 8.98 4.93
C LEU A 65 -19.69 10.31 4.19
N ARG A 66 -18.69 10.81 3.46
CA ARG A 66 -18.82 12.03 2.65
C ARG A 66 -19.79 11.88 1.49
N GLN A 67 -19.87 10.70 0.88
CA GLN A 67 -20.85 10.42 -0.19
C GLN A 67 -22.27 10.41 0.35
N ASN A 68 -22.50 9.81 1.52
CA ASN A 68 -23.82 9.76 2.14
C ASN A 68 -24.32 11.14 2.58
N ARG A 69 -23.44 12.02 3.08
CA ARG A 69 -23.82 13.41 3.45
C ARG A 69 -24.12 14.33 2.26
N ARG A 70 -23.72 13.94 1.05
CA ARG A 70 -23.97 14.71 -0.19
C ARG A 70 -25.21 14.24 -0.95
N ARG A 71 -25.81 13.15 -0.51
CA ARG A 71 -27.18 12.76 -0.87
C ARG A 71 -28.12 13.42 0.11
#